data_AF-M8C4D3-F1
#
_entry.id   AF-M8C4D3-F1
#
_cell.length_a   1.000
_cell.length_b   1.000
_cell.length_c   1.000
_cell.angle_alpha   90.00
_cell.angle_beta   90.00
_cell.angle_gamma   90.00
#
_symmetry.space_group_name_H-M   'P 1'
#
loop_
_entity.id
_entity.type
_entity.pdbx_description
1 polymer ?
#
loop_
_entity_poly.entity_id
_entity_poly.type
_entity_poly.pdbx_seq_one_letter_code
_entity_poly.pdbx_strand_id
1 'polypeptide(L)'
;MAIQHLLLIVFLASVLQAATSDTAYDLLEKNNFPRALLPQGVKSYVNHGGAVEVTLPASCDFNVTVAGGSHKIRFDSIVSGVIRPGSITQLGGVRIQFEWDFLAFHTVQRVGDKLRFTGSEHAATFDQSFPVSNFVQSARCS
;
A
#
# COMPACT_ATOMS: atom_id res chain seq x y z
N MET A 1 34.03 23.46 -56.08
CA MET A 1 32.93 24.00 -55.27
C MET A 1 31.65 23.63 -56.01
N ALA A 2 30.65 22.93 -55.49
CA ALA A 2 30.08 22.98 -54.16
C ALA A 2 29.63 21.60 -53.68
N ILE A 3 29.86 21.38 -52.38
CA ILE A 3 29.32 20.31 -51.55
C ILE A 3 27.88 20.71 -51.23
N GLN A 4 26.89 19.84 -51.45
CA GLN A 4 25.56 20.09 -50.89
C GLN A 4 24.87 18.79 -50.44
N HIS A 5 25.33 18.38 -49.25
CA HIS A 5 24.58 17.88 -48.10
C HIS A 5 23.56 16.75 -48.26
N LEU A 6 24.04 15.57 -47.84
CA LEU A 6 23.35 14.40 -47.30
C LEU A 6 22.25 14.79 -46.29
N LEU A 7 20.99 14.52 -46.63
CA LEU A 7 19.85 14.64 -45.71
C LEU A 7 19.75 13.39 -44.84
N LEU A 8 20.27 13.46 -43.61
CA LEU A 8 19.99 12.49 -42.54
C LEU A 8 18.65 12.85 -41.90
N ILE A 9 17.60 12.10 -42.24
CA ILE A 9 16.30 12.18 -41.57
C ILE A 9 16.44 11.43 -40.24
N VAL A 10 16.67 12.18 -39.15
CA VAL A 10 16.62 11.64 -37.80
C VAL A 10 15.15 11.56 -37.39
N PHE A 11 14.56 10.36 -37.45
CA PHE A 11 13.26 10.08 -36.86
C PHE A 11 13.39 10.15 -35.32
N LEU A 12 13.05 11.31 -34.74
CA LEU A 12 12.72 11.37 -33.31
C LEU A 12 11.39 10.64 -33.11
N ALA A 13 11.45 9.36 -32.76
CA ALA A 13 10.30 8.66 -32.21
C ALA A 13 10.05 9.21 -30.80
N SER A 14 9.16 10.20 -30.68
CA SER A 14 8.64 10.63 -29.40
C SER A 14 7.81 9.48 -28.82
N VAL A 15 8.41 8.69 -27.94
CA VAL A 15 7.67 7.72 -27.12
C VAL A 15 6.80 8.54 -26.17
N LEU A 16 5.55 8.77 -26.56
CA LEU A 16 4.52 9.24 -25.64
C LEU A 16 4.25 8.07 -24.69
N GLN A 17 5.02 7.99 -23.61
CA GLN A 17 4.69 7.12 -22.48
C GLN A 17 3.42 7.72 -21.88
N ALA A 18 2.26 7.21 -22.27
CA ALA A 18 1.03 7.46 -21.53
C ALA A 18 1.30 6.95 -20.11
N ALA A 19 1.52 7.87 -19.17
CA ALA A 19 1.52 7.55 -17.76
C ALA A 19 0.11 7.02 -17.48
N THR A 20 -0.05 5.71 -17.50
CA THR A 20 -1.16 5.09 -16.80
C THR A 20 -1.05 5.64 -15.39
N SER A 21 -2.03 6.43 -14.98
CA SER A 21 -2.07 6.94 -13.62
C SER A 21 -2.27 5.71 -12.75
N ASP A 22 -1.16 5.10 -12.33
CA ASP A 22 -1.19 4.06 -11.30
C ASP A 22 -2.02 4.61 -10.15
N THR A 23 -2.88 3.78 -9.59
CA THR A 23 -3.51 4.06 -8.31
C THR A 23 -2.63 3.50 -7.20
N ALA A 24 -2.87 3.90 -5.95
CA ALA A 24 -2.23 3.26 -4.81
C ALA A 24 -2.49 1.74 -4.78
N TYR A 25 -3.63 1.29 -5.32
CA TYR A 25 -3.97 -0.12 -5.44
C TYR A 25 -3.09 -0.86 -6.45
N ASP A 26 -2.80 -0.22 -7.60
CA ASP A 26 -1.92 -0.82 -8.61
C ASP A 26 -0.47 -0.89 -8.11
N LEU A 27 -0.04 0.10 -7.31
CA LEU A 27 1.26 0.07 -6.64
C LEU A 27 1.40 -1.13 -5.69
N LEU A 28 0.36 -1.46 -4.93
CA LEU A 28 0.34 -2.65 -4.08
C LEU A 28 0.47 -3.93 -4.91
N GLU A 29 -0.32 -4.05 -5.96
CA GLU A 29 -0.31 -5.23 -6.84
C GLU A 29 1.06 -5.46 -7.48
N LYS A 30 1.69 -4.39 -8.01
CA LYS A 30 3.06 -4.44 -8.56
C LYS A 30 4.12 -4.85 -7.55
N ASN A 31 3.87 -4.62 -6.26
CA ASN A 31 4.76 -5.00 -5.17
C ASN A 31 4.31 -6.28 -4.47
N ASN A 32 3.56 -7.15 -5.15
CA ASN A 32 3.13 -8.45 -4.63
C ASN A 32 2.26 -8.32 -3.37
N PHE A 33 1.36 -7.35 -3.33
CA PHE A 33 0.33 -7.22 -2.30
C PHE A 33 -1.07 -7.24 -2.93
N PRO A 34 -2.09 -7.76 -2.22
CA PRO A 34 -3.46 -7.63 -2.68
C PRO A 34 -3.86 -6.16 -2.69
N ARG A 35 -4.56 -5.73 -3.75
CA ARG A 35 -5.11 -4.37 -3.86
C ARG A 35 -5.93 -3.98 -2.63
N ALA A 36 -6.72 -4.92 -2.11
CA ALA A 36 -7.59 -4.70 -0.97
C ALA A 36 -6.88 -4.55 0.38
N LEU A 37 -5.55 -4.52 0.42
CA LEU A 37 -4.81 -4.12 1.62
C LEU A 37 -5.11 -2.66 2.02
N LEU A 38 -5.52 -1.81 1.07
CA LEU A 38 -6.03 -0.47 1.34
C LEU A 38 -7.56 -0.42 1.35
N PRO A 39 -8.18 0.40 2.21
CA PRO A 39 -9.61 0.69 2.16
C PRO A 39 -10.05 1.29 0.83
N GLN A 40 -11.36 1.24 0.54
CA GLN A 40 -11.93 1.92 -0.63
C GLN A 40 -11.83 3.44 -0.49
N GLY A 41 -11.65 4.14 -1.62
CA GLY A 41 -11.80 5.59 -1.68
C GLY A 41 -10.52 6.39 -1.43
N VAL A 42 -9.34 5.79 -1.64
CA VAL A 42 -8.07 6.54 -1.69
C VAL A 42 -8.22 7.77 -2.59
N LYS A 43 -7.88 8.95 -2.03
CA LYS A 43 -8.00 10.24 -2.71
C LYS A 43 -6.77 10.57 -3.54
N SER A 44 -5.61 10.31 -2.98
CA SER A 44 -4.32 10.57 -3.60
C SER A 44 -3.27 9.65 -2.99
N TYR A 45 -2.16 9.49 -3.71
CA TYR A 45 -0.95 8.92 -3.14
C TYR A 45 0.26 9.55 -3.80
N VAL A 46 1.38 9.51 -3.10
CA VAL A 46 2.71 9.85 -3.63
C VAL A 46 3.61 8.64 -3.48
N ASN A 47 4.54 8.47 -4.41
CA ASN A 47 5.56 7.42 -4.37
C ASN A 47 6.90 8.01 -4.80
N HIS A 48 7.83 8.10 -3.86
CA HIS A 48 9.20 8.56 -4.08
C HIS A 48 10.17 7.39 -3.96
N GLY A 49 10.30 6.61 -5.04
CA GLY A 49 11.25 5.48 -5.09
C GLY A 49 10.97 4.38 -4.05
N GLY A 50 9.69 4.16 -3.71
CA GLY A 50 9.25 3.19 -2.72
C GLY A 50 8.83 3.81 -1.39
N ALA A 51 9.17 5.06 -1.09
CA ALA A 51 8.56 5.78 0.03
C ALA A 51 7.17 6.28 -0.39
N VAL A 52 6.13 5.77 0.27
CA VAL A 52 4.74 5.98 -0.11
C VAL A 52 3.98 6.67 1.00
N GLU A 53 3.12 7.60 0.59
CA GLU A 53 2.08 8.16 1.45
C GLU A 53 0.75 8.12 0.68
N VAL A 54 -0.29 7.59 1.34
CA VAL A 54 -1.63 7.42 0.82
C VAL A 54 -2.57 8.29 1.64
N THR A 55 -3.42 9.07 0.96
CA THR A 55 -4.42 9.92 1.59
C THR A 55 -5.80 9.32 1.43
N LEU A 56 -6.47 9.04 2.55
CA LEU A 56 -7.87 8.66 2.65
C LEU A 56 -8.74 9.91 2.93
N PRO A 57 -10.04 9.90 2.58
CA PRO A 57 -10.93 11.04 2.83
C PRO A 57 -11.10 11.37 4.31
N ALA A 58 -10.98 10.37 5.17
CA ALA A 58 -11.03 10.44 6.63
C ALA A 58 -10.36 9.19 7.20
N SER A 59 -10.22 9.11 8.53
CA SER A 59 -9.91 7.84 9.18
C SER A 59 -10.96 6.79 8.84
N CYS A 60 -10.53 5.54 8.65
CA CYS A 60 -11.35 4.43 8.24
C CYS A 60 -11.27 3.31 9.27
N ASP A 61 -12.40 3.03 9.92
CA ASP A 61 -12.53 1.92 10.84
C ASP A 61 -13.35 0.80 10.18
N PHE A 62 -12.95 -0.45 10.40
CA PHE A 62 -13.75 -1.63 10.05
C PHE A 62 -13.45 -2.81 10.97
N ASN A 63 -14.42 -3.69 11.13
CA ASN A 63 -14.27 -4.88 11.98
C ASN A 63 -13.66 -6.05 11.22
N VAL A 64 -12.84 -6.83 11.91
CA VAL A 64 -12.22 -8.07 11.43
C VAL A 64 -12.35 -9.14 12.51
N THR A 65 -12.45 -10.40 12.09
CA THR A 65 -12.42 -11.54 13.02
C THR A 65 -11.00 -12.09 13.10
N VAL A 66 -10.42 -12.11 14.30
CA VAL A 66 -9.09 -12.67 14.58
C VAL A 66 -9.23 -13.66 15.73
N ALA A 67 -8.73 -14.88 15.55
CA ALA A 67 -8.80 -15.95 16.56
C ALA A 67 -10.21 -16.17 17.16
N GLY A 68 -11.27 -15.91 16.39
CA GLY A 68 -12.67 -16.02 16.83
C GLY A 68 -13.23 -14.78 17.55
N GLY A 69 -12.41 -13.76 17.83
CA GLY A 69 -12.82 -12.47 18.39
C GLY A 69 -13.04 -11.40 17.32
N SER A 70 -13.90 -10.42 17.59
CA SER A 70 -14.09 -9.24 16.74
C SER A 70 -13.14 -8.13 17.18
N HIS A 71 -12.31 -7.67 16.26
CA HIS A 71 -11.35 -6.58 16.46
C HIS A 71 -11.64 -5.47 15.45
N LYS A 72 -11.23 -4.26 15.77
CA LYS A 72 -11.32 -3.13 14.85
C LYS A 72 -9.96 -2.86 14.23
N ILE A 73 -9.90 -2.73 12.92
CA ILE A 73 -8.75 -2.15 12.22
C ILE A 73 -9.07 -0.69 11.95
N ARG A 74 -8.10 0.19 12.23
CA ARG A 74 -8.14 1.60 11.90
C ARG A 74 -7.04 1.92 10.90
N PHE A 75 -7.42 2.56 9.81
CA PHE A 75 -6.53 3.33 8.96
C PHE A 75 -6.73 4.81 9.27
N ASP A 76 -5.65 5.55 9.47
CA ASP A 76 -5.70 7.00 9.56
C ASP A 76 -5.99 7.63 8.20
N SER A 77 -6.30 8.93 8.19
CA SER A 77 -6.45 9.68 6.93
C SER A 77 -5.15 9.71 6.11
N ILE A 78 -4.00 9.51 6.74
CA ILE A 78 -2.69 9.39 6.09
C ILE A 78 -2.07 8.06 6.49
N VAL A 79 -1.72 7.26 5.49
CA VAL A 79 -1.07 5.95 5.66
C VAL A 79 0.25 5.99 4.92
N SER A 80 1.34 5.70 5.62
CA SER A 80 2.69 5.80 5.05
C SER A 80 3.46 4.50 5.18
N GLY A 81 4.50 4.35 4.36
CA GLY A 81 5.41 3.22 4.46
C GLY A 81 6.45 3.21 3.35
N VAL A 82 7.44 2.33 3.50
CA VAL A 82 8.43 2.04 2.46
C VAL A 82 8.10 0.69 1.86
N ILE A 83 7.59 0.69 0.63
CA ILE A 83 7.16 -0.50 -0.10
C ILE A 83 8.31 -1.09 -0.93
N ARG A 84 8.43 -2.41 -0.87
CA ARG A 84 9.24 -3.27 -1.73
C ARG A 84 8.42 -4.50 -2.09
N PRO A 85 8.82 -5.29 -3.11
CA PRO A 85 8.14 -6.53 -3.42
C PRO A 85 7.99 -7.44 -2.18
N GLY A 86 6.75 -7.65 -1.75
CA GLY A 86 6.39 -8.49 -0.60
C GLY A 86 6.68 -7.91 0.78
N SER A 87 7.10 -6.64 0.91
CA SER A 87 7.36 -6.01 2.21
C SER A 87 6.98 -4.53 2.23
N ILE A 88 6.32 -4.10 3.31
CA ILE A 88 6.12 -2.70 3.68
C ILE A 88 6.76 -2.51 5.05
N THR A 89 7.71 -1.58 5.15
CA THR A 89 8.38 -1.21 6.42
C THR A 89 8.07 0.21 6.79
N GLN A 90 8.32 0.61 8.05
CA GLN A 90 8.02 1.96 8.54
C GLN A 90 6.54 2.33 8.31
N LEU A 91 5.66 1.33 8.46
CA LEU A 91 4.22 1.51 8.28
C LEU A 91 3.71 2.50 9.34
N GLY A 92 3.02 3.52 8.87
CA GLY A 92 2.34 4.52 9.68
C GLY A 92 0.85 4.54 9.40
N GLY A 93 0.04 4.82 10.43
CA GLY A 93 -1.40 5.04 10.26
C GLY A 93 -2.25 3.79 10.16
N VAL A 94 -1.74 2.60 10.51
CA VAL A 94 -2.54 1.36 10.56
C VAL A 94 -2.47 0.76 11.97
N ARG A 95 -3.63 0.55 12.59
CA ARG A 95 -3.73 0.05 13.98
C ARG A 95 -4.79 -1.03 14.11
N ILE A 96 -4.62 -1.90 15.09
CA ILE A 96 -5.62 -2.90 15.51
C ILE A 96 -6.05 -2.65 16.95
N GLN A 97 -7.34 -2.75 17.21
CA GLN A 97 -7.91 -2.63 18.55
C GLN A 97 -7.80 -3.96 19.29
N PHE A 98 -7.21 -3.92 20.48
CA PHE A 98 -7.28 -4.97 21.49
C PHE A 98 -7.85 -4.37 22.77
N GLU A 99 -8.96 -4.94 23.23
CA GLU A 99 -9.75 -4.40 24.35
C GLU A 99 -10.09 -2.91 24.12
N TRP A 100 -9.47 -2.00 24.88
CA TRP A 100 -9.72 -0.55 24.83
C TRP A 100 -8.63 0.23 24.09
N ASP A 101 -7.51 -0.41 23.75
CA ASP A 101 -6.33 0.23 23.18
C ASP A 101 -6.14 -0.10 21.69
N PHE A 102 -5.50 0.81 20.96
CA PHE A 102 -5.10 0.63 19.57
C PHE A 102 -3.60 0.41 19.48
N LEU A 103 -3.21 -0.77 19.02
CA LEU A 103 -1.82 -1.14 18.83
C LEU A 103 -1.40 -0.84 17.39
N ALA A 104 -0.27 -0.15 17.22
CA ALA A 104 0.22 0.23 15.90
C ALA A 104 0.98 -0.89 15.21
N PHE A 105 0.68 -1.11 13.93
CA PHE A 105 1.51 -1.92 13.05
C PHE A 105 2.62 -1.07 12.44
N HIS A 106 3.81 -1.66 12.31
CA HIS A 106 5.00 -1.02 11.76
C HIS A 106 5.53 -1.70 10.50
N THR A 107 5.13 -2.95 10.24
CA THR A 107 5.48 -3.66 9.01
C THR A 107 4.36 -4.56 8.53
N VAL A 108 4.37 -4.84 7.22
CA VAL A 108 3.58 -5.89 6.57
C VAL A 108 4.51 -6.72 5.70
N GLN A 109 4.50 -8.03 5.85
CA GLN A 109 5.29 -8.95 5.03
C GLN A 109 4.39 -9.99 4.38
N ARG A 110 4.57 -10.24 3.10
CA ARG A 110 3.91 -11.35 2.42
C ARG A 110 4.70 -12.64 2.62
N VAL A 111 4.08 -13.60 3.28
CA VAL A 111 4.64 -14.92 3.57
C VAL A 111 3.73 -15.97 2.94
N GLY A 112 4.04 -16.37 1.71
CA GLY A 112 3.22 -17.31 0.95
C GLY A 112 1.82 -16.75 0.67
N ASP A 113 0.79 -17.43 1.20
CA ASP A 113 -0.62 -17.07 1.10
C ASP A 113 -1.11 -16.20 2.26
N LYS A 114 -0.20 -15.67 3.10
CA LYS A 114 -0.51 -14.83 4.25
C LYS A 114 0.18 -13.47 4.19
N LEU A 115 -0.45 -12.48 4.81
CA LEU A 115 0.15 -11.21 5.17
C LEU A 115 0.40 -11.19 6.67
N ARG A 116 1.66 -11.11 7.07
CA ARG A 116 2.07 -10.94 8.47
C ARG A 116 2.26 -9.46 8.75
N PHE A 117 1.45 -8.93 9.65
CA PHE A 117 1.58 -7.60 10.21
C PHE A 117 2.38 -7.72 11.50
N THR A 118 3.31 -6.80 11.74
CA THR A 118 4.08 -6.76 12.99
C THR A 118 4.04 -5.34 13.53
N GLY A 119 3.74 -5.22 14.82
CA GLY A 119 3.67 -3.98 15.57
C GLY A 119 4.48 -4.04 16.84
N SER A 120 4.51 -2.93 17.58
CA SER A 120 5.08 -2.90 18.92
C SER A 120 4.33 -1.94 19.82
N GLU A 121 4.30 -2.27 21.11
CA GLU A 121 3.67 -1.50 22.17
C GLU A 121 4.56 -1.61 23.42
N HIS A 122 4.94 -0.50 24.05
CA HIS A 122 5.80 -0.49 25.25
C HIS A 122 7.04 -1.40 25.16
N ALA A 123 7.75 -1.40 24.02
CA ALA A 123 8.90 -2.26 23.71
C ALA A 123 8.62 -3.76 23.54
N ALA A 124 7.38 -4.22 23.70
CA ALA A 124 6.95 -5.57 23.31
C ALA A 124 6.54 -5.58 21.83
N THR A 125 6.88 -6.65 21.11
CA THR A 125 6.45 -6.85 19.72
C THR A 125 5.28 -7.81 19.66
N PHE A 126 4.40 -7.62 18.67
CA PHE A 126 3.29 -8.53 18.41
C PHE A 126 3.10 -8.71 16.90
N ASP A 127 2.56 -9.85 16.50
CA ASP A 127 2.24 -10.14 15.11
C ASP A 127 0.80 -10.62 14.91
N GLN A 128 0.26 -10.33 13.73
CA GLN A 128 -1.03 -10.83 13.27
C GLN A 128 -0.91 -11.28 11.82
N SER A 129 -1.36 -12.49 11.52
CA SER A 129 -1.27 -13.05 10.17
C SER A 129 -2.65 -13.28 9.58
N PHE A 130 -2.89 -12.69 8.42
CA PHE A 130 -4.16 -12.78 7.71
C PHE A 130 -3.97 -13.50 6.37
N PRO A 131 -4.84 -14.46 5.99
CA PRO A 131 -4.84 -15.02 4.64
C PRO A 131 -5.02 -13.92 3.59
N VAL A 132 -4.29 -14.02 2.48
CA VAL A 132 -4.45 -13.13 1.32
C VAL A 132 -5.88 -13.18 0.77
N SER A 133 -6.56 -14.31 0.91
CA SER A 133 -7.98 -14.48 0.55
C SER A 133 -8.94 -13.60 1.34
N ASN A 134 -8.53 -13.02 2.47
CA ASN A 134 -9.35 -12.02 3.18
C ASN A 134 -9.33 -10.65 2.47
N PHE A 135 -8.41 -10.44 1.53
CA PHE A 135 -8.19 -9.19 0.81
C PHE A 135 -8.66 -9.29 -0.65
N VAL A 136 -9.86 -9.84 -0.86
CA VAL A 136 -10.50 -9.87 -2.19
C VAL A 136 -11.21 -8.54 -2.49
N GLN A 137 -11.79 -7.93 -1.46
CA GLN A 137 -12.49 -6.66 -1.58
C GLN A 137 -11.98 -5.66 -0.55
N SER A 138 -11.62 -4.45 -0.99
CA SER A 138 -11.23 -3.37 -0.09
C SER A 138 -12.36 -3.09 0.91
N ALA A 139 -11.99 -2.92 2.18
CA ALA A 139 -12.93 -2.56 3.22
C ALA A 139 -13.64 -1.23 2.90
N ARG A 140 -14.92 -1.16 3.25
CA ARG A 140 -15.68 0.08 3.29
C ARG A 140 -15.67 0.61 4.70
N CYS A 141 -15.34 1.89 4.83
CA CYS A 141 -15.33 2.57 6.12
C CYS A 141 -16.76 2.77 6.60
N SER A 142 -16.97 2.54 7.90
CA SER A 142 -18.24 2.77 8.61
C SER A 142 -18.19 4.04 9.43
#